data_AF-A0A3R6YN82-F1
#
_entry.id   AF-A0A3R6YN82-F1
#
_cell.length_a   1.000
_cell.length_b   1.000
_cell.length_c   1.000
_cell.angle_alpha   90.00
_cell.angle_beta   90.00
_cell.angle_gamma   90.00
#
_symmetry.space_group_name_H-M   'P 1'
#
loop_
_entity.id
_entity.type
_entity.pdbx_description
1 polymer ?
#
loop_
_entity_poly.entity_id
_entity_poly.type
_entity_poly.pdbx_seq_one_letter_code
_entity_poly.pdbx_strand_id
1 'polypeptide(L)'
;VSDEIAPEEKDFDDLVRLLGPIFTSEVGSLHPTAIVCNCQMGRGRTTTMLVCMYMLRAVVAGAVPSTVEPKSSAHFGVIDELVAVLDNGNESLNLVNYAVDMADHVQNLRDCIESCRDLTKENGLSVEKQEYFMQRAGTTVVSSVVDRYIKYDLVVNYLERYFYLICFASYILDQQPKQFQTLFVNWMCSRYDNALYALLDNLNFDDKNDDVVSSMRWRWRRKRKMVYRLE
;
A
#
# COMPACT_ATOMS: atom_id res chain seq x y z
N VAL A 1 -9.20 -5.88 -6.97
CA VAL A 1 -7.78 -6.16 -6.63
C VAL A 1 -7.16 -7.32 -7.42
N SER A 2 -6.17 -7.01 -8.26
CA SER A 2 -5.35 -7.99 -9.02
C SER A 2 -4.21 -8.57 -8.15
N ASP A 3 -3.68 -9.74 -8.51
CA ASP A 3 -2.53 -10.33 -7.80
C ASP A 3 -1.25 -9.53 -8.02
N GLU A 4 -0.39 -9.47 -7.01
CA GLU A 4 0.92 -8.76 -7.01
C GLU A 4 0.89 -7.27 -7.36
N ILE A 5 -0.26 -6.64 -7.53
CA ILE A 5 -0.42 -5.21 -7.83
C ILE A 5 -1.11 -4.51 -6.65
N ALA A 6 -0.91 -3.19 -6.50
CA ALA A 6 -1.69 -2.38 -5.57
C ALA A 6 -3.20 -2.37 -5.95
N PRO A 7 -4.12 -2.30 -4.97
CA PRO A 7 -5.53 -2.06 -5.26
C PRO A 7 -5.74 -0.81 -6.11
N GLU A 8 -6.80 -0.78 -6.89
CA GLU A 8 -7.20 0.44 -7.58
C GLU A 8 -7.88 1.40 -6.59
N GLU A 9 -7.84 2.70 -6.87
CA GLU A 9 -8.43 3.71 -5.96
C GLU A 9 -9.91 3.42 -5.67
N LYS A 10 -10.67 2.96 -6.68
CA LYS A 10 -12.07 2.55 -6.48
C LYS A 10 -12.25 1.35 -5.55
N ASP A 11 -11.26 0.46 -5.43
CA ASP A 11 -11.33 -0.69 -4.51
C ASP A 11 -11.37 -0.17 -3.06
N PHE A 12 -10.71 0.96 -2.76
CA PHE A 12 -10.77 1.60 -1.44
C PHE A 12 -12.12 2.28 -1.19
N ASP A 13 -12.73 2.89 -2.21
CA ASP A 13 -14.08 3.44 -2.11
C ASP A 13 -15.12 2.37 -1.79
N ASP A 14 -15.05 1.24 -2.51
CA ASP A 14 -15.95 0.11 -2.29
C ASP A 14 -15.75 -0.49 -0.89
N LEU A 15 -14.50 -0.56 -0.40
CA LEU A 15 -14.20 -0.99 0.96
C LEU A 15 -14.88 -0.09 2.00
N VAL A 16 -14.72 1.22 1.88
CA VAL A 16 -15.29 2.20 2.83
C VAL A 16 -16.80 2.19 2.77
N ARG A 17 -17.38 2.13 1.56
CA ARG A 17 -18.83 2.04 1.36
C ARG A 17 -19.43 0.79 2.00
N LEU A 18 -18.72 -0.34 1.91
CA LEU A 18 -19.19 -1.61 2.45
C LEU A 18 -19.01 -1.71 3.96
N LEU A 19 -17.83 -1.39 4.47
CA LEU A 19 -17.44 -1.66 5.86
C LEU A 19 -17.61 -0.47 6.81
N GLY A 20 -17.55 0.76 6.30
CA GLY A 20 -17.71 1.97 7.10
C GLY A 20 -18.99 1.96 7.94
N PRO A 21 -20.18 1.77 7.33
CA PRO A 21 -21.45 1.73 8.07
C PRO A 21 -21.50 0.60 9.11
N ILE A 22 -20.95 -0.58 8.77
CA ILE A 22 -20.88 -1.73 9.68
C ILE A 22 -20.05 -1.36 10.91
N PHE A 23 -18.81 -0.88 10.70
CA PHE A 23 -17.92 -0.51 11.79
C PHE A 23 -18.47 0.63 12.64
N THR A 24 -19.14 1.63 12.03
CA THR A 24 -19.78 2.71 12.78
C THR A 24 -20.91 2.20 13.66
N SER A 25 -21.76 1.29 13.15
CA SER A 25 -22.85 0.71 13.93
C SER A 25 -22.38 -0.20 15.08
N GLU A 26 -21.15 -0.73 14.98
CA GLU A 26 -20.56 -1.66 15.94
C GLU A 26 -19.65 -1.00 16.97
N VAL A 27 -19.51 0.33 16.97
CA VAL A 27 -18.69 1.02 17.98
C VAL A 27 -19.26 0.72 19.38
N GLY A 28 -18.47 0.05 20.21
CA GLY A 28 -18.88 -0.40 21.55
C GLY A 28 -19.69 -1.70 21.59
N SER A 29 -19.88 -2.39 20.46
CA SER A 29 -20.56 -3.70 20.42
C SER A 29 -19.73 -4.81 21.07
N LEU A 30 -20.40 -5.67 21.84
CA LEU A 30 -19.81 -6.89 22.40
C LEU A 30 -19.74 -8.05 21.38
N HIS A 31 -20.45 -7.94 20.25
CA HIS A 31 -20.55 -8.97 19.22
C HIS A 31 -20.24 -8.37 17.84
N PRO A 32 -18.96 -8.19 17.50
CA PRO A 32 -18.59 -7.62 16.21
C PRO A 32 -18.82 -8.61 15.07
N THR A 33 -19.15 -8.10 13.88
CA THR A 33 -19.29 -8.93 12.68
C THR A 33 -17.95 -9.57 12.31
N ALA A 34 -17.95 -10.89 12.15
CA ALA A 34 -16.81 -11.62 11.64
C ALA A 34 -16.66 -11.36 10.13
N ILE A 35 -15.48 -10.92 9.70
CA ILE A 35 -15.16 -10.69 8.29
C ILE A 35 -14.03 -11.63 7.89
N VAL A 36 -14.25 -12.43 6.85
CA VAL A 36 -13.26 -13.37 6.31
C VAL A 36 -12.76 -12.87 4.96
N CYS A 37 -11.47 -12.56 4.90
CA CYS A 37 -10.80 -12.18 3.66
C CYS A 37 -10.11 -13.42 3.06
N ASN A 38 -10.35 -13.70 1.78
CA ASN A 38 -9.69 -14.79 1.07
C ASN A 38 -9.20 -14.35 -0.31
N CYS A 39 -8.09 -14.93 -0.76
CA CYS A 39 -7.60 -14.85 -2.14
C CYS A 39 -7.00 -16.20 -2.53
N GLN A 40 -6.55 -16.37 -3.78
CA GLN A 40 -6.11 -17.69 -4.28
C GLN A 40 -5.05 -18.35 -3.37
N MET A 41 -4.08 -17.56 -2.87
CA MET A 41 -2.97 -18.06 -2.06
C MET A 41 -2.95 -17.51 -0.62
N GLY A 42 -3.90 -16.65 -0.24
CA GLY A 42 -3.92 -16.02 1.08
C GLY A 42 -2.76 -15.06 1.36
N ARG A 43 -2.15 -14.47 0.32
CA ARG A 43 -0.94 -13.63 0.39
C ARG A 43 -1.27 -12.16 0.14
N GLY A 44 -0.74 -11.56 -0.93
CA GLY A 44 -0.79 -10.11 -1.20
C GLY A 44 -2.18 -9.47 -1.11
N ARG A 45 -3.20 -10.05 -1.75
CA ARG A 45 -4.58 -9.49 -1.75
C ARG A 45 -5.23 -9.56 -0.37
N THR A 46 -5.11 -10.71 0.31
CA THR A 46 -5.66 -10.91 1.65
C THR A 46 -4.99 -9.97 2.65
N THR A 47 -3.65 -9.91 2.68
CA THR A 47 -2.92 -9.01 3.59
C THR A 47 -3.32 -7.56 3.37
N THR A 48 -3.38 -7.11 2.11
CA THR A 48 -3.75 -5.72 1.79
C THR A 48 -5.14 -5.38 2.31
N MET A 49 -6.11 -6.27 2.09
CA MET A 49 -7.48 -6.10 2.59
C MET A 49 -7.53 -6.03 4.12
N LEU A 50 -6.82 -6.94 4.80
CA LEU A 50 -6.75 -6.96 6.26
C LEU A 50 -6.13 -5.68 6.82
N VAL A 51 -5.03 -5.20 6.24
CA VAL A 51 -4.39 -3.93 6.63
C VAL A 51 -5.38 -2.77 6.48
N CYS A 52 -6.05 -2.64 5.32
CA CYS A 52 -7.05 -1.59 5.13
C CYS A 52 -8.20 -1.69 6.14
N MET A 53 -8.68 -2.90 6.43
CA MET A 53 -9.75 -3.13 7.40
C MET A 53 -9.34 -2.78 8.83
N TYR A 54 -8.14 -3.17 9.26
CA TYR A 54 -7.61 -2.83 10.58
C TYR A 54 -7.52 -1.31 10.76
N MET A 55 -6.98 -0.61 9.75
CA MET A 55 -6.87 0.85 9.79
C MET A 55 -8.25 1.51 9.85
N LEU A 56 -9.18 1.12 8.95
CA LEU A 56 -10.52 1.69 8.91
C LEU A 56 -11.27 1.45 10.23
N ARG A 57 -11.21 0.23 10.77
CA ARG A 57 -11.86 -0.11 12.04
C ARG A 57 -11.28 0.67 13.21
N ALA A 58 -9.94 0.79 13.28
CA ALA A 58 -9.27 1.56 14.34
C ALA A 58 -9.68 3.04 14.30
N VAL A 59 -9.70 3.64 13.13
CA VAL A 59 -10.08 5.06 12.95
C VAL A 59 -11.56 5.28 13.27
N VAL A 60 -12.46 4.43 12.79
CA VAL A 60 -13.91 4.53 13.08
C VAL A 60 -14.21 4.33 14.57
N ALA A 61 -13.48 3.44 15.25
CA ALA A 61 -13.65 3.19 16.68
C ALA A 61 -12.95 4.23 17.57
N GLY A 62 -12.20 5.19 17.00
CA GLY A 62 -11.37 6.11 17.78
C GLY A 62 -10.23 5.43 18.54
N ALA A 63 -9.82 4.23 18.10
CA ALA A 63 -8.82 3.38 18.72
C ALA A 63 -7.47 3.43 17.97
N VAL A 64 -7.13 4.58 17.39
CA VAL A 64 -5.84 4.80 16.71
C VAL A 64 -4.73 4.78 17.76
N PRO A 65 -3.70 3.93 17.61
CA PRO A 65 -2.61 3.85 18.59
C PRO A 65 -1.80 5.15 18.62
N SER A 66 -1.55 5.68 19.82
CA SER A 66 -0.85 6.96 20.02
C SER A 66 0.63 6.92 19.67
N THR A 67 1.28 5.76 19.81
CA THR A 67 2.69 5.55 19.46
C THR A 67 2.93 4.08 19.11
N VAL A 68 3.53 3.82 17.96
CA VAL A 68 4.07 2.51 17.62
C VAL A 68 5.54 2.72 17.33
N GLU A 69 6.41 2.16 18.17
CA GLU A 69 7.84 2.06 17.88
C GLU A 69 7.98 1.31 16.54
N PRO A 70 8.55 1.91 15.49
CA PRO A 70 8.65 1.25 14.21
C PRO A 70 9.57 0.03 14.33
N LYS A 71 9.03 -1.18 14.12
CA LYS A 71 9.83 -2.43 14.04
C LYS A 71 10.82 -2.44 12.87
N SER A 72 10.71 -1.48 11.94
CA SER A 72 11.46 -1.41 10.69
C SER A 72 11.92 0.04 10.43
N SER A 73 13.21 0.21 10.15
CA SER A 73 13.85 1.51 9.81
C SER A 73 14.01 1.70 8.30
N ALA A 74 13.13 1.07 7.51
CA ALA A 74 13.22 1.13 6.05
C ALA A 74 12.77 2.50 5.53
N HIS A 75 13.71 3.44 5.42
CA HIS A 75 13.51 4.74 4.79
C HIS A 75 13.60 4.63 3.26
N PHE A 76 12.53 5.04 2.59
CA PHE A 76 12.48 5.22 1.14
C PHE A 76 12.24 6.70 0.89
N GLY A 77 13.09 7.35 0.07
CA GLY A 77 12.97 8.78 -0.20
C GLY A 77 11.56 9.20 -0.62
N VAL A 78 10.91 8.42 -1.51
CA VAL A 78 9.52 8.70 -1.93
C VAL A 78 8.49 8.55 -0.81
N ILE A 79 8.72 7.67 0.16
CA ILE A 79 7.83 7.51 1.32
C ILE A 79 8.05 8.65 2.32
N ASP A 80 9.30 9.04 2.54
CA ASP A 80 9.63 10.21 3.38
C ASP A 80 9.03 11.49 2.77
N GLU A 81 9.13 11.66 1.44
CA GLU A 81 8.48 12.75 0.69
C GLU A 81 6.96 12.69 0.77
N LEU A 82 6.35 11.50 0.61
CA LEU A 82 4.91 11.33 0.79
C LEU A 82 4.46 11.76 2.18
N VAL A 83 5.15 11.30 3.23
CA VAL A 83 4.87 11.66 4.61
C VAL A 83 5.02 13.15 4.84
N ALA A 84 5.98 13.81 4.20
CA ALA A 84 6.16 15.25 4.28
C ALA A 84 5.06 16.06 3.55
N VAL A 85 4.47 15.51 2.47
CA VAL A 85 3.38 16.15 1.71
C VAL A 85 2.04 16.05 2.46
N LEU A 86 1.79 14.96 3.17
CA LEU A 86 0.53 14.71 3.87
C LEU A 86 0.44 15.50 5.19
N ASP A 87 -0.63 16.26 5.39
CA ASP A 87 -0.92 17.03 6.62
C ASP A 87 -0.82 16.16 7.91
N ASN A 88 -1.22 14.89 7.82
CA ASN A 88 -1.19 13.89 8.88
C ASN A 88 -0.28 12.71 8.52
N GLY A 89 0.85 12.99 7.84
CA GLY A 89 1.72 11.96 7.27
C GLY A 89 2.32 11.00 8.30
N ASN A 90 2.78 11.51 9.44
CA ASN A 90 3.38 10.67 10.50
C ASN A 90 2.33 9.77 11.15
N GLU A 91 1.14 10.30 11.44
CA GLU A 91 0.01 9.56 11.96
C GLU A 91 -0.44 8.47 10.97
N SER A 92 -0.47 8.81 9.68
CA SER A 92 -0.81 7.88 8.60
C SER A 92 0.20 6.74 8.51
N LEU A 93 1.50 7.06 8.55
CA LEU A 93 2.57 6.06 8.55
C LEU A 93 2.49 5.14 9.77
N ASN A 94 2.27 5.71 10.96
CA ASN A 94 2.12 4.96 12.21
C ASN A 94 0.90 4.03 12.18
N LEU A 95 -0.22 4.48 11.61
CA LEU A 95 -1.42 3.68 11.45
C LEU A 95 -1.23 2.51 10.49
N VAL A 96 -0.59 2.74 9.33
CA VAL A 96 -0.22 1.66 8.41
C VAL A 96 0.70 0.67 9.11
N ASN A 97 1.70 1.18 9.81
CA ASN A 97 2.67 0.39 10.54
C ASN A 97 2.01 -0.53 11.56
N TYR A 98 1.09 0.01 12.36
CA TYR A 98 0.29 -0.76 13.29
C TYR A 98 -0.55 -1.84 12.60
N ALA A 99 -1.25 -1.48 11.53
CA ALA A 99 -2.14 -2.41 10.84
C ALA A 99 -1.39 -3.54 10.13
N VAL A 100 -0.20 -3.27 9.61
CA VAL A 100 0.71 -4.28 9.06
C VAL A 100 1.13 -5.26 10.15
N ASP A 101 1.48 -4.77 11.34
CA ASP A 101 1.84 -5.62 12.47
C ASP A 101 0.66 -6.48 12.96
N MET A 102 -0.58 -5.99 12.87
CA MET A 102 -1.78 -6.79 13.16
C MET A 102 -2.02 -7.87 12.09
N ALA A 103 -1.63 -7.59 10.84
CA ALA A 103 -1.72 -8.51 9.71
C ALA A 103 -0.46 -9.39 9.53
N ASP A 104 0.48 -9.38 10.49
CA ASP A 104 1.80 -10.03 10.39
C ASP A 104 1.73 -11.56 10.18
N HIS A 105 0.57 -12.16 10.50
CA HIS A 105 0.28 -13.57 10.24
C HIS A 105 0.08 -13.91 8.74
N VAL A 106 -0.09 -12.91 7.84
CA VAL A 106 -0.52 -13.16 6.44
C VAL A 106 0.55 -12.86 5.39
N GLN A 107 1.53 -11.99 5.67
CA GLN A 107 2.77 -11.77 4.90
C GLN A 107 3.30 -10.41 5.37
N ASN A 108 4.49 -10.36 5.95
CA ASN A 108 5.07 -9.08 6.35
C ASN A 108 5.43 -8.25 5.11
N LEU A 109 4.60 -7.22 4.83
CA LEU A 109 4.83 -6.24 3.78
C LEU A 109 6.17 -5.52 4.00
N ARG A 110 6.60 -5.35 5.26
CA ARG A 110 7.89 -4.73 5.61
C ARG A 110 9.06 -5.60 5.23
N ASP A 111 9.01 -6.91 5.43
CA ASP A 111 10.11 -7.81 5.03
C ASP A 111 10.30 -7.78 3.51
N CYS A 112 9.20 -7.69 2.77
CA CYS A 112 9.23 -7.53 1.32
C CYS A 112 9.91 -6.21 0.96
N ILE A 113 9.49 -5.12 1.60
CA ILE A 113 9.98 -3.76 1.38
C ILE A 113 11.47 -3.60 1.82
N GLU A 114 11.87 -4.09 2.99
CA GLU A 114 13.24 -4.05 3.51
C GLU A 114 14.22 -4.81 2.63
N SER A 115 13.84 -6.02 2.22
CA SER A 115 14.68 -6.84 1.38
C SER A 115 14.78 -6.26 -0.06
N CYS A 116 13.86 -5.37 -0.46
CA CYS A 116 13.94 -4.59 -1.70
C CYS A 116 15.00 -3.47 -1.64
N ARG A 117 15.29 -2.95 -0.44
CA ARG A 117 16.40 -2.00 -0.24
C ARG A 117 17.75 -2.68 -0.46
N ASP A 118 17.88 -3.94 -0.06
CA ASP A 118 19.09 -4.73 -0.29
C ASP A 118 19.30 -5.02 -1.79
N LEU A 119 18.21 -5.28 -2.52
CA LEU A 119 18.20 -5.43 -3.99
C LEU A 119 18.72 -4.20 -4.76
N THR A 120 18.52 -3.00 -4.21
CA THR A 120 18.87 -1.73 -4.87
C THR A 120 20.24 -1.21 -4.45
N LYS A 121 20.77 -1.63 -3.29
CA LYS A 121 22.07 -1.17 -2.77
C LYS A 121 23.26 -2.06 -3.15
N GLU A 122 23.07 -3.36 -3.40
CA GLU A 122 24.18 -4.29 -3.68
C GLU A 122 24.06 -5.01 -5.03
N ASN A 123 25.23 -5.29 -5.63
CA ASN A 123 25.40 -6.16 -6.80
C ASN A 123 24.90 -7.58 -6.50
N GLY A 124 23.59 -7.79 -6.61
CA GLY A 124 22.95 -9.11 -6.52
C GLY A 124 22.64 -9.55 -5.09
N LEU A 125 21.37 -9.87 -4.85
CA LEU A 125 20.95 -10.65 -3.67
C LEU A 125 21.68 -11.99 -3.61
N SER A 126 21.97 -12.49 -2.40
CA SER A 126 22.33 -13.90 -2.20
C SER A 126 21.23 -14.81 -2.75
N VAL A 127 21.61 -15.99 -3.26
CA VAL A 127 20.66 -16.98 -3.80
C VAL A 127 19.54 -17.31 -2.81
N GLU A 128 19.87 -17.38 -1.52
CA GLU A 128 18.91 -17.62 -0.43
C GLU A 128 17.86 -16.51 -0.31
N LYS A 129 18.27 -15.22 -0.36
CA LYS A 129 17.32 -14.10 -0.35
C LYS A 129 16.48 -14.08 -1.62
N GLN A 130 17.06 -14.44 -2.77
CA GLN A 130 16.32 -14.54 -4.04
C GLN A 130 15.25 -15.63 -3.98
N GLU A 131 15.59 -16.80 -3.44
CA GLU A 131 14.70 -17.94 -3.30
C GLU A 131 13.57 -17.63 -2.30
N TYR A 132 13.89 -16.98 -1.17
CA TYR A 132 12.90 -16.48 -0.20
C TYR A 132 11.85 -15.57 -0.86
N PHE A 133 12.31 -14.60 -1.67
CA PHE A 133 11.41 -13.70 -2.39
C PHE A 133 10.55 -14.41 -3.43
N MET A 134 11.16 -15.28 -4.23
CA MET A 134 10.46 -16.01 -5.29
C MET A 134 9.45 -17.01 -4.73
N GLN A 135 9.76 -17.67 -3.60
CA GLN A 135 8.83 -18.55 -2.92
C GLN A 135 7.61 -17.78 -2.37
N ARG A 136 7.79 -16.53 -1.93
CA ARG A 136 6.69 -15.63 -1.52
C ARG A 136 5.92 -15.05 -2.71
N ALA A 137 6.61 -14.73 -3.81
CA ALA A 137 6.00 -14.24 -5.06
C ALA A 137 5.33 -15.36 -5.90
N GLY A 138 5.59 -16.63 -5.59
CA GLY A 138 5.07 -17.77 -6.34
C GLY A 138 5.81 -18.04 -7.66
N THR A 139 7.00 -17.48 -7.86
CA THR A 139 7.78 -17.59 -9.11
C THR A 139 8.85 -18.69 -9.00
N THR A 140 9.08 -19.46 -10.07
CA THR A 140 10.13 -20.50 -10.12
C THR A 140 11.49 -19.90 -10.52
N VAL A 141 12.58 -20.36 -9.89
CA VAL A 141 13.97 -19.92 -10.14
C VAL A 141 14.36 -20.19 -11.61
N VAL A 142 14.62 -19.15 -12.41
CA VAL A 142 15.21 -19.28 -13.77
C VAL A 142 16.36 -18.30 -13.95
N SER A 143 17.54 -18.69 -13.49
CA SER A 143 18.81 -17.95 -13.53
C SER A 143 19.08 -17.27 -14.90
N SER A 144 18.61 -16.03 -15.06
CA SER A 144 18.76 -15.25 -16.29
C SER A 144 18.51 -13.75 -16.04
N VAL A 145 18.85 -12.90 -17.01
CA VAL A 145 18.62 -11.44 -16.96
C VAL A 145 17.13 -11.12 -16.73
N VAL A 146 16.23 -12.00 -17.18
CA VAL A 146 14.77 -11.91 -17.00
C VAL A 146 14.40 -11.90 -15.52
N ASP A 147 15.09 -12.67 -14.66
CA ASP A 147 14.84 -12.67 -13.21
C ASP A 147 15.07 -11.30 -12.59
N ARG A 148 16.03 -10.53 -13.12
CA ARG A 148 16.35 -9.21 -12.57
C ARG A 148 15.20 -8.23 -12.82
N TYR A 149 14.65 -8.21 -14.03
CA TYR A 149 13.50 -7.37 -14.39
C TYR A 149 12.24 -7.74 -13.57
N ILE A 150 11.94 -9.04 -13.43
CA ILE A 150 10.82 -9.52 -12.62
C ILE A 150 10.97 -9.10 -11.15
N LYS A 151 12.19 -9.17 -10.60
CA LYS A 151 12.47 -8.72 -9.23
C LYS A 151 12.23 -7.22 -9.04
N TYR A 152 12.63 -6.38 -9.99
CA TYR A 152 12.39 -4.93 -9.92
C TYR A 152 10.91 -4.57 -10.03
N ASP A 153 10.16 -5.21 -10.94
CA ASP A 153 8.72 -4.98 -11.06
C ASP A 153 7.99 -5.34 -9.76
N LEU A 154 8.38 -6.45 -9.14
CA LEU A 154 7.83 -6.86 -7.85
C LEU A 154 8.08 -5.82 -6.76
N VAL A 155 9.32 -5.35 -6.62
CA VAL A 155 9.72 -4.30 -5.66
C VAL A 155 8.84 -3.07 -5.81
N VAL A 156 8.71 -2.57 -7.03
CA VAL A 156 7.96 -1.35 -7.30
C VAL A 156 6.47 -1.54 -7.04
N ASN A 157 5.91 -2.72 -7.32
CA ASN A 157 4.52 -3.01 -6.96
C ASN A 157 4.30 -3.06 -5.44
N TYR A 158 5.24 -3.58 -4.65
CA TYR A 158 5.16 -3.54 -3.18
C TYR A 158 5.28 -2.11 -2.65
N LEU A 159 6.16 -1.30 -3.24
CA LEU A 159 6.29 0.11 -2.86
C LEU A 159 5.06 0.93 -3.24
N GLU A 160 4.51 0.73 -4.44
CA GLU A 160 3.24 1.34 -4.86
C GLU A 160 2.11 0.95 -3.91
N ARG A 161 2.03 -0.33 -3.52
CA ARG A 161 1.04 -0.79 -2.54
C ARG A 161 1.20 -0.09 -1.20
N TYR A 162 2.44 0.05 -0.71
CA TYR A 162 2.71 0.76 0.54
C TYR A 162 2.36 2.24 0.45
N PHE A 163 2.68 2.89 -0.67
CA PHE A 163 2.29 4.26 -0.99
C PHE A 163 0.76 4.44 -0.89
N TYR A 164 -0.01 3.58 -1.54
CA TYR A 164 -1.48 3.65 -1.49
C TYR A 164 -2.04 3.36 -0.10
N LEU A 165 -1.42 2.46 0.68
CA LEU A 165 -1.83 2.21 2.06
C LEU A 165 -1.65 3.46 2.95
N ILE A 166 -0.55 4.20 2.78
CA ILE A 166 -0.31 5.47 3.51
C ILE A 166 -1.29 6.54 3.07
N CYS A 167 -1.53 6.67 1.75
CA CYS A 167 -2.56 7.59 1.25
C CYS A 167 -3.94 7.25 1.80
N PHE A 168 -4.31 5.97 1.83
CA PHE A 168 -5.58 5.53 2.38
C PHE A 168 -5.69 5.80 3.88
N ALA A 169 -4.62 5.58 4.65
CA ALA A 169 -4.56 5.93 6.08
C ALA A 169 -4.79 7.44 6.31
N SER A 170 -4.13 8.30 5.52
CA SER A 170 -4.33 9.75 5.57
C SER A 170 -5.76 10.14 5.25
N TYR A 171 -6.32 9.55 4.19
CA TYR A 171 -7.69 9.75 3.77
C TYR A 171 -8.71 9.37 4.87
N ILE A 172 -8.60 8.19 5.47
CA ILE A 172 -9.59 7.77 6.48
C ILE A 172 -9.51 8.63 7.75
N LEU A 173 -8.31 9.09 8.13
CA LEU A 173 -8.12 10.02 9.25
C LEU A 173 -8.77 11.39 8.95
N ASP A 174 -8.64 11.88 7.72
CA ASP A 174 -9.23 13.16 7.28
C ASP A 174 -10.76 13.09 7.08
N GLN A 175 -11.26 11.96 6.59
CA GLN A 175 -12.65 11.82 6.16
C GLN A 175 -13.58 11.16 7.20
N GLN A 176 -13.04 10.46 8.21
CA GLN A 176 -13.88 9.88 9.26
C GLN A 176 -14.73 10.94 10.00
N PRO A 177 -14.19 12.11 10.41
CA PRO A 177 -15.00 13.16 11.05
C PRO A 177 -16.09 13.74 10.12
N LYS A 178 -15.88 13.62 8.80
CA LYS A 178 -16.77 14.09 7.74
C LYS A 178 -17.70 12.99 7.22
N GLN A 179 -17.71 11.82 7.87
CA GLN A 179 -18.52 10.65 7.48
C GLN A 179 -18.29 10.20 6.03
N PHE A 180 -17.04 10.29 5.54
CA PHE A 180 -16.65 9.84 4.20
C PHE A 180 -17.46 10.48 3.05
N GLN A 181 -17.78 11.78 3.16
CA GLN A 181 -18.48 12.54 2.12
C GLN A 181 -17.71 12.62 0.79
N THR A 182 -16.37 12.63 0.86
CA THR A 182 -15.51 12.61 -0.33
C THR A 182 -14.98 11.20 -0.54
N LEU A 183 -15.08 10.68 -1.76
CA LEU A 183 -14.49 9.40 -2.16
C LEU A 183 -12.95 9.48 -2.18
N PHE A 184 -12.27 8.36 -1.92
CA PHE A 184 -10.82 8.22 -1.98
C PHE A 184 -10.26 8.60 -3.35
N VAL A 185 -10.90 8.17 -4.45
CA VAL A 185 -10.52 8.56 -5.81
C VAL A 185 -10.48 10.08 -5.97
N ASN A 186 -11.53 10.77 -5.49
CA ASN A 186 -11.62 12.23 -5.59
C ASN A 186 -10.61 12.91 -4.67
N TRP A 187 -10.45 12.39 -3.45
CA TRP A 187 -9.49 12.92 -2.47
C TRP A 187 -8.05 12.83 -2.99
N MET A 188 -7.66 11.72 -3.62
CA MET A 188 -6.35 11.54 -4.25
C MET A 188 -6.08 12.58 -5.33
N CYS A 189 -7.11 12.99 -6.09
CA CYS A 189 -7.00 14.00 -7.13
C CYS A 189 -6.95 15.43 -6.60
N SER A 190 -7.84 15.78 -5.68
CA SER A 190 -8.11 17.18 -5.35
C SER A 190 -7.41 17.69 -4.08
N ARG A 191 -7.01 16.81 -3.16
CA ARG A 191 -6.58 17.24 -1.81
C ARG A 191 -5.21 17.94 -1.79
N TYR A 192 -4.32 17.55 -2.70
CA TYR A 192 -2.92 17.96 -2.75
C TYR A 192 -2.48 18.40 -4.15
N ASP A 193 -3.38 18.99 -4.94
CA ASP A 193 -3.06 19.54 -6.28
C ASP A 193 -2.27 18.60 -7.20
N ASN A 194 -2.62 17.31 -7.23
CA ASN A 194 -1.91 16.23 -7.94
C ASN A 194 -0.50 15.89 -7.43
N ALA A 195 -0.01 16.45 -6.33
CA ALA A 195 1.31 16.13 -5.77
C ALA A 195 1.49 14.63 -5.48
N LEU A 196 0.44 13.95 -5.00
CA LEU A 196 0.47 12.50 -4.76
C LEU A 196 0.75 11.73 -6.06
N TYR A 197 0.15 12.16 -7.17
CA TYR A 197 0.40 11.54 -8.47
C TYR A 197 1.77 11.90 -9.04
N ALA A 198 2.31 13.07 -8.73
CA ALA A 198 3.68 13.43 -9.10
C ALA A 198 4.70 12.57 -8.35
N LEU A 199 4.46 12.28 -7.07
CA LEU A 199 5.27 11.34 -6.30
C LEU A 199 5.16 9.91 -6.84
N LEU A 200 3.94 9.44 -7.17
CA LEU A 200 3.75 8.15 -7.85
C LEU A 200 4.51 8.11 -9.18
N ASP A 201 4.42 9.15 -10.00
CA ASP A 201 5.16 9.22 -11.25
C ASP A 201 6.66 9.14 -11.04
N ASN A 202 7.16 9.65 -9.91
CA ASN A 202 8.56 9.67 -9.52
C ASN A 202 8.88 8.64 -8.42
N LEU A 203 8.23 7.47 -8.41
CA LEU A 203 8.55 6.34 -7.51
C LEU A 203 9.96 5.75 -7.73
N ASN A 204 10.87 6.53 -8.32
CA ASN A 204 12.10 6.13 -8.97
C ASN A 204 13.17 5.74 -7.96
N PHE A 205 13.83 4.62 -8.27
CA PHE A 205 15.08 4.20 -7.66
C PHE A 205 16.20 4.49 -8.66
N ASP A 206 16.79 5.68 -8.58
CA ASP A 206 17.92 6.17 -9.41
C ASP A 206 17.62 6.34 -10.93
N ASP A 207 18.11 7.42 -11.52
CA ASP A 207 17.84 7.83 -12.92
C ASP A 207 18.44 6.89 -13.99
N LYS A 208 19.12 5.82 -13.56
CA LYS A 208 19.91 4.94 -14.43
C LYS A 208 19.12 3.81 -15.10
N ASN A 209 17.86 3.59 -14.74
CA ASN A 209 17.03 2.46 -15.21
C ASN A 209 15.63 2.89 -15.74
N ASP A 210 15.54 4.05 -16.40
CA ASP A 210 14.26 4.66 -16.80
C ASP A 210 13.41 3.78 -17.77
N ASP A 211 14.07 2.98 -18.60
CA ASP A 211 13.39 2.06 -19.52
C ASP A 211 12.57 0.97 -18.80
N VAL A 212 12.99 0.56 -17.59
CA VAL A 212 12.37 -0.54 -16.83
C VAL A 212 11.02 -0.14 -16.23
N VAL A 213 10.90 1.11 -15.81
CA VAL A 213 9.69 1.65 -15.14
C VAL A 213 8.71 2.30 -16.12
N SER A 214 9.06 2.39 -17.40
CA SER A 214 8.27 3.07 -18.43
C SER A 214 6.85 2.47 -18.61
N SER A 215 6.72 1.14 -18.51
CA SER A 215 5.44 0.42 -18.52
C SER A 215 4.58 0.71 -17.28
N MET A 216 5.23 0.86 -16.12
CA MET A 216 4.61 1.22 -14.84
C MET A 216 4.09 2.65 -14.86
N ARG A 217 4.91 3.61 -15.33
CA ARG A 217 4.49 5.01 -15.52
C ARG A 217 3.36 5.12 -16.53
N TRP A 218 3.35 4.29 -17.58
CA TRP A 218 2.21 4.21 -18.49
C TRP A 218 0.94 3.73 -17.79
N ARG A 219 1.04 2.71 -16.93
CA ARG A 219 -0.09 2.21 -16.11
C ARG A 219 -0.65 3.31 -15.21
N TRP A 220 0.20 4.07 -14.50
CA TRP A 220 -0.22 5.18 -13.63
C TRP A 220 -0.86 6.32 -14.42
N ARG A 221 -0.25 6.74 -15.53
CA ARG A 221 -0.83 7.73 -16.45
C ARG A 221 -2.19 7.30 -17.00
N ARG A 222 -2.36 6.02 -17.30
CA ARG A 222 -3.63 5.48 -17.80
C ARG A 222 -4.71 5.46 -16.71
N LYS A 223 -4.36 5.06 -15.48
CA LYS A 223 -5.28 5.11 -14.32
C LYS A 223 -5.81 6.53 -14.11
N ARG A 224 -4.92 7.54 -14.07
CA ARG A 224 -5.30 8.96 -13.98
C ARG A 224 -6.27 9.41 -15.06
N LYS A 225 -5.98 9.08 -16.33
CA LYS A 225 -6.87 9.44 -17.46
C LYS A 225 -8.27 8.82 -17.37
N MET A 226 -8.44 7.71 -16.63
CA MET A 226 -9.75 7.11 -16.43
C MET A 226 -10.54 7.77 -15.30
N VAL A 227 -9.86 8.28 -14.26
CA VAL A 227 -10.48 9.05 -13.17
C VAL A 227 -11.10 10.35 -13.70
N TYR A 228 -10.37 11.10 -14.52
CA TYR A 228 -10.87 12.34 -15.16
C TYR A 228 -11.98 12.15 -16.21
N ARG A 229 -12.36 10.90 -16.55
CA ARG A 229 -13.43 10.60 -17.53
C ARG A 229 -14.76 10.20 -16.87
N LEU A 230 -14.80 10.16 -15.54
CA LEU A 230 -15.99 9.80 -14.75
C LEU A 230 -16.70 11.04 -14.16
N GLU A 231 -16.20 12.25 -14.46
CA GLU A 231 -16.91 13.53 -14.33
C GLU A 231 -17.62 13.87 -15.64
#